data_AF-A0A3A8TLN0-F1
#
_entry.id   AF-A0A3A8TLN0-F1
#
_cell.length_a   1.000
_cell.length_b   1.000
_cell.length_c   1.000
_cell.angle_alpha   90.00
_cell.angle_beta   90.00
_cell.angle_gamma   90.00
#
_symmetry.space_group_name_H-M   'P 1'
#
loop_
_entity.id
_entity.type
_entity.pdbx_description
1 polymer ?
#
loop_
_entity_poly.entity_id
_entity_poly.type
_entity_poly.pdbx_seq_one_letter_code
_entity_poly.pdbx_strand_id
1 'polypeptide(L)' 'MSTVSISLANSSFQYIGAVGSIAVPPMSGTFTPSPVSITLPATLAPGMYYVVVQADAGNVVAESNETNNGLAIGFTVLP' A
#
# COMPACT_ATOMS: atom_id res chain seq x y z
N MET A 1 -10.99 -0.86 -13.90
CA MET A 1 -11.11 -0.91 -12.43
C MET A 1 -9.80 -0.40 -11.86
N SER A 2 -9.86 0.48 -10.87
CA SER A 2 -8.67 0.97 -10.18
C SER A 2 -8.31 0.02 -9.03
N THR A 3 -7.14 0.19 -8.44
CA THR A 3 -6.66 -0.65 -7.33
C THR A 3 -5.90 0.18 -6.33
N VAL A 4 -6.12 -0.12 -5.05
CA VAL A 4 -5.19 0.28 -3.98
C VAL A 4 -4.19 -0.85 -3.81
N SER A 5 -2.90 -0.58 -4.06
CA SER A 5 -1.84 -1.55 -3.80
C SER A 5 -1.35 -1.43 -2.36
N ILE A 6 -0.96 -2.56 -1.76
CA ILE A 6 -0.32 -2.61 -0.45
C ILE A 6 0.97 -3.42 -0.59
N SER A 7 2.09 -2.76 -0.32
CA SER A 7 3.42 -3.34 -0.48
C SER A 7 4.28 -3.13 0.75
N LEU A 8 5.30 -3.97 0.87
CA LEU A 8 6.32 -3.87 1.90
C LEU A 8 7.58 -3.28 1.28
N ALA A 9 8.19 -2.33 2.00
CA ALA A 9 9.45 -1.72 1.63
C ALA A 9 10.46 -1.76 2.80
N ASN A 10 11.74 -1.76 2.47
CA ASN A 10 12.82 -1.67 3.46
C ASN A 10 12.97 -0.22 3.99
N SER A 11 13.93 -0.01 4.90
CA SER A 11 14.22 1.30 5.50
C SER A 11 14.63 2.40 4.50
N SER A 12 15.02 2.03 3.29
CA SER A 12 15.37 2.95 2.19
C SER A 12 14.23 3.10 1.18
N PHE A 13 13.00 2.72 1.55
CA PHE A 13 11.81 2.70 0.67
C PHE A 13 11.97 1.85 -0.60
N GLN A 14 12.87 0.87 -0.62
CA GLN A 14 12.96 -0.07 -1.73
C GLN A 14 11.91 -1.17 -1.56
N TYR A 15 11.19 -1.45 -2.65
CA TYR A 15 10.18 -2.50 -2.70
C TYR A 15 10.77 -3.88 -2.36
N ILE A 16 10.11 -4.61 -1.46
CA ILE A 16 10.42 -5.99 -1.10
C ILE A 16 9.39 -6.93 -1.73
N GLY A 17 8.11 -6.59 -1.65
CA GLY A 17 7.04 -7.47 -2.12
C GLY A 17 5.65 -6.90 -1.90
N ALA A 18 4.67 -7.44 -2.63
CA ALA A 18 3.25 -7.13 -2.41
C ALA A 18 2.73 -7.91 -1.20
N VAL A 19 1.96 -7.25 -0.35
CA VAL A 19 1.38 -7.84 0.87
C VAL A 19 -0.15 -7.73 0.90
N GLY A 20 -0.75 -7.05 -0.08
CA GLY A 20 -2.19 -6.97 -0.26
C GLY A 20 -2.60 -6.06 -1.40
N SER A 21 -3.89 -6.05 -1.71
CA SER A 21 -4.50 -5.13 -2.66
C SER A 21 -5.99 -5.01 -2.42
N ILE A 22 -6.57 -3.87 -2.75
CA ILE A 22 -8.02 -3.63 -2.70
C ILE A 22 -8.48 -3.25 -4.11
N ALA A 23 -9.43 -3.98 -4.66
CA ALA A 23 -10.07 -3.63 -5.92
C ALA A 23 -11.03 -2.46 -5.69
N VAL A 24 -10.91 -1.42 -6.53
CA VAL A 24 -11.86 -0.30 -6.56
C VAL A 24 -12.80 -0.52 -7.75
N PRO A 25 -14.08 -0.84 -7.51
CA PRO A 25 -15.06 -1.04 -8.57
C PRO A 25 -15.30 0.27 -9.33
N PRO A 26 -15.86 0.22 -10.56
CA PRO A 26 -16.23 1.41 -11.29
C PRO A 26 -17.27 2.20 -10.50
N MET A 27 -16.93 3.41 -10.11
CA MET A 27 -17.79 4.28 -9.32
C MET A 27 -17.47 5.74 -9.59
N SER A 28 -18.32 6.62 -9.10
CA SER A 28 -18.07 8.05 -9.00
C SER A 28 -18.02 8.47 -7.53
N GLY A 29 -17.21 9.47 -7.22
CA GLY A 29 -17.05 9.98 -5.85
C GLY A 29 -16.05 9.20 -5.01
N THR A 30 -16.21 9.26 -3.68
CA THR A 30 -15.24 8.75 -2.70
C THR A 30 -15.45 7.27 -2.41
N PHE A 31 -14.38 6.47 -2.51
CA PHE A 31 -14.35 5.08 -2.08
C PHE A 31 -13.73 4.95 -0.69
N THR A 32 -14.45 4.30 0.24
CA THR A 32 -13.94 4.00 1.58
C THR A 32 -13.99 2.49 1.81
N PRO A 33 -12.87 1.76 1.65
CA PRO A 33 -12.87 0.32 1.84
C PRO A 33 -12.96 -0.07 3.32
N SER A 34 -13.50 -1.25 3.60
CA SER A 34 -13.34 -1.91 4.89
C SER A 34 -11.85 -2.22 5.15
N PRO A 35 -11.41 -2.27 6.42
CA PRO A 35 -10.06 -2.69 6.76
C PRO A 35 -9.72 -4.07 6.18
N VAL A 36 -8.49 -4.23 5.69
CA VAL A 36 -7.97 -5.49 5.14
C VAL A 36 -6.78 -5.93 5.96
N SER A 37 -6.72 -7.22 6.29
CA SER A 37 -5.56 -7.84 6.92
C SER A 37 -4.46 -8.06 5.88
N ILE A 38 -3.22 -7.74 6.26
CA ILE A 38 -2.03 -8.06 5.46
C ILE A 38 -1.18 -9.09 6.18
N THR A 39 -0.49 -9.92 5.42
CA THR A 39 0.47 -10.89 5.94
C THR A 39 1.87 -10.45 5.56
N LEU A 40 2.71 -10.23 6.58
CA LEU A 40 4.12 -9.92 6.36
C LEU A 40 4.94 -11.22 6.21
N PRO A 41 6.05 -11.21 5.46
CA PRO A 41 6.96 -12.34 5.43
C PRO A 41 7.47 -12.67 6.83
N ALA A 42 7.37 -13.94 7.24
CA ALA A 42 7.86 -14.39 8.56
C ALA A 42 9.40 -14.37 8.66
N THR A 43 10.10 -14.21 7.54
CA THR A 43 11.56 -14.23 7.42
C THR A 43 12.19 -12.84 7.47
N LEU A 44 11.43 -11.79 7.82
CA LEU A 44 12.00 -10.46 7.99
C LEU A 44 13.00 -10.47 9.15
N ALA A 45 14.23 -10.05 8.86
CA ALA A 45 15.22 -9.83 9.90
C ALA A 45 14.79 -8.64 10.78
N PRO A 46 15.30 -8.56 12.03
CA PRO A 46 15.08 -7.38 12.87
C PRO A 46 15.53 -6.10 12.16
N GLY A 47 14.70 -5.06 12.18
CA GLY A 47 14.94 -3.82 11.43
C GLY A 47 13.71 -2.96 11.20
N MET A 48 13.93 -1.79 10.59
CA MET A 48 12.86 -0.86 10.21
C MET A 48 12.33 -1.18 8.80
N TYR A 49 11.01 -1.20 8.68
CA TYR A 49 10.30 -1.43 7.43
C TYR A 49 9.12 -0.47 7.28
N TYR A 50 8.58 -0.40 6.07
CA TYR A 50 7.41 0.41 5.75
C TYR A 50 6.36 -0.43 5.04
N VAL A 51 5.11 -0.32 5.48
CA VAL A 51 3.96 -0.70 4.65
C VAL A 51 3.61 0.52 3.80
N VAL A 52 3.65 0.36 2.49
CA VAL A 52 3.31 1.40 1.52
C VAL A 52 1.96 1.07 0.90
N VAL A 53 1.04 2.01 0.99
CA VAL A 53 -0.30 1.95 0.40
C VAL A 53 -0.34 2.99 -0.72
N GLN A 54 -0.77 2.59 -1.91
CA GLN A 54 -0.93 3.50 -3.04
C GLN A 54 -2.31 3.33 -3.65
N ALA A 55 -3.13 4.38 -3.53
CA ALA A 55 -4.38 4.51 -4.27
C ALA A 55 -4.09 4.69 -5.76
N ASP A 56 -5.03 4.25 -6.59
CA ASP A 56 -4.92 4.23 -8.05
C ASP A 56 -3.54 3.81 -8.58
N ALA A 57 -3.01 2.69 -8.08
CA ALA A 57 -1.65 2.25 -8.40
C ALA A 57 -1.41 1.98 -9.90
N GLY A 58 -2.48 1.83 -10.69
CA GLY A 58 -2.42 1.70 -12.14
C GLY A 58 -2.57 3.01 -12.90
N ASN A 59 -2.74 4.16 -12.21
CA ASN A 59 -2.98 5.48 -12.79
C ASN A 59 -4.15 5.46 -13.80
N VAL A 60 -5.26 4.84 -13.39
CA VAL A 60 -6.45 4.57 -14.23
C VAL A 60 -7.49 5.67 -14.08
N VAL A 61 -7.58 6.31 -12.92
CA VAL A 61 -8.57 7.34 -12.60
C VAL A 61 -7.84 8.67 -12.52
N ALA A 62 -8.18 9.61 -13.40
CA ALA A 62 -7.65 10.97 -13.30
C ALA A 62 -8.25 11.67 -12.07
N GLU A 63 -7.41 11.95 -11.09
CA GLU A 63 -7.77 12.64 -9.86
C GLU A 63 -7.27 14.10 -9.92
N SER A 64 -7.87 14.97 -9.09
CA SER A 64 -7.45 16.38 -9.05
C SER A 64 -6.01 16.57 -8.54
N ASN A 65 -5.46 15.56 -7.87
CA ASN A 65 -4.12 15.60 -7.31
C ASN A 65 -3.53 14.18 -7.18
N GLU A 66 -2.82 13.72 -8.19
CA GLU A 66 -2.15 12.40 -8.18
C GLU A 66 -1.04 12.26 -7.13
N THR A 67 -0.59 13.37 -6.54
CA THR A 67 0.54 13.35 -5.59
C THR A 67 0.14 12.95 -4.17
N ASN A 68 -1.16 12.88 -3.87
CA ASN A 68 -1.66 12.50 -2.53
C ASN A 68 -2.11 11.03 -2.44
N ASN A 69 -1.79 10.22 -3.46
CA ASN A 69 -2.24 8.82 -3.54
C ASN A 69 -1.40 7.85 -2.70
N GLY A 70 -0.24 8.28 -2.21
CA GLY A 70 0.69 7.45 -1.44
C GLY A 70 0.64 7.70 0.06
N LEU A 71 0.64 6.62 0.84
CA LEU A 71 0.86 6.62 2.29
C LEU A 71 1.90 5.57 2.65
N ALA A 72 2.82 5.89 3.57
CA ALA A 72 3.76 4.92 4.12
C ALA A 72 3.70 4.92 5.65
N ILE A 73 3.59 3.72 6.23
CA ILE A 73 3.51 3.50 7.68
C ILE A 73 4.73 2.70 8.11
N GLY A 74 5.55 3.28 8.98
CA GLY A 74 6.76 2.64 9.50
C GLY A 74 6.46 1.69 10.65
N PHE A 75 7.21 0.59 10.71
CA PHE A 75 7.20 -0.35 11.83
C PHE A 75 8.58 -0.96 12.04
N THR A 76 8.81 -1.51 13.25
CA THR A 76 10.06 -2.18 13.62
C THR A 76 9.79 -3.66 13.84
N VAL A 77 10.58 -4.51 13.20
CA VAL A 77 10.70 -5.92 13.56
C VAL A 77 11.75 -6.02 14.66
N LEU A 78 11.35 -6.56 15.81
CA LEU A 78 12.24 -6.79 16.94
C LEU A 78 12.89 -8.19 16.86
N PRO A 79 14.01 -8.42 17.58
CA PRO A 79 14.61 -9.74 17.74
C PRO A 79 13.67 -10.79 18.32
#